data_AF-A0A1J1C9C9-F1
#
_entry.id   AF-A0A1J1C9C9-F1
#
_cell.length_a   1.000
_cell.length_b   1.000
_cell.length_c   1.000
_cell.angle_alpha   90.00
_cell.angle_beta   90.00
_cell.angle_gamma   90.00
#
_symmetry.space_group_name_H-M   'P 1'
#
loop_
_entity.id
_entity.type
_entity.pdbx_description
1 polymer ?
#
loop_
_entity_poly.entity_id
_entity_poly.type
_entity_poly.pdbx_seq_one_letter_code
_entity_poly.pdbx_strand_id
1 'polypeptide(L)'
;MAFSISLVLNTVAYHLLLKAIAHYPVSIVMPYVGLTPLFLTMTSYLILGEALTKGKIVGIIFIVLGGFILQLPENLKEKGWRHLINWREKGIWMMVLVAFIWSITASVEKIAVNASSPEFYGAFIHLALGGVFVFWGKWQNRNSIKKPEALKITSGGKKYILLIGIVSAALAWCQLVAIKLTFVSYVIAFKRAGVLVSTLLAFFILKERHYLKALSGTILILTGAAFITL
;
A
#
# COMPACT_ATOMS: atom_id res chain seq x y z
N MET A 1 6.59 7.53 21.90
CA MET A 1 5.15 7.18 21.72
C MET A 1 4.80 6.87 20.26
N ALA A 2 5.02 7.80 19.31
CA ALA A 2 4.70 7.60 17.88
C ALA A 2 5.29 6.30 17.28
N PHE A 3 6.55 6.00 17.57
CA PHE A 3 7.22 4.77 17.13
C PHE A 3 6.47 3.50 17.55
N SER A 4 6.14 3.36 18.84
CA SER A 4 5.48 2.17 19.38
C SER A 4 4.07 1.99 18.80
N ILE A 5 3.32 3.08 18.65
CA ILE A 5 1.99 3.06 18.01
C ILE A 5 2.12 2.57 16.56
N SER A 6 3.05 3.16 15.80
CA SER A 6 3.31 2.77 14.42
C SER A 6 3.73 1.31 14.31
N LEU A 7 4.60 0.82 15.19
CA LEU A 7 5.07 -0.56 15.19
C LEU A 7 3.91 -1.55 15.40
N VAL A 8 3.09 -1.34 16.43
CA VAL A 8 1.94 -2.23 16.73
C VAL A 8 0.96 -2.24 15.58
N LEU A 9 0.56 -1.06 15.10
CA LEU A 9 -0.38 -0.93 13.99
C LEU A 9 0.15 -1.55 12.70
N ASN A 10 1.41 -1.29 12.34
CA ASN A 10 2.03 -1.87 11.15
C ASN A 10 2.18 -3.40 11.29
N THR A 11 2.50 -3.94 12.47
CA THR A 11 2.50 -5.40 12.67
C THR A 11 1.14 -6.01 12.37
N VAL A 12 0.05 -5.41 12.88
CA VAL A 12 -1.32 -5.86 12.59
C VAL A 12 -1.64 -5.72 11.11
N ALA A 13 -1.33 -4.58 10.49
CA ALA A 13 -1.60 -4.33 9.08
C ALA A 13 -0.85 -5.32 8.16
N TYR A 14 0.44 -5.52 8.39
CA TYR A 14 1.22 -6.49 7.62
C TYR A 14 0.73 -7.92 7.85
N HIS A 15 0.33 -8.30 9.06
CA HIS A 15 -0.26 -9.61 9.30
C HIS A 15 -1.56 -9.82 8.51
N LEU A 16 -2.47 -8.83 8.53
CA LEU A 16 -3.73 -8.87 7.77
C LEU A 16 -3.46 -8.89 6.25
N LEU A 17 -2.55 -8.05 5.77
CA LEU A 17 -2.12 -8.01 4.37
C LEU A 17 -1.63 -9.39 3.92
N LEU A 18 -0.66 -9.97 4.63
CA LEU A 18 -0.07 -11.26 4.31
C LEU A 18 -1.10 -12.39 4.37
N LYS A 19 -1.98 -12.38 5.37
CA LYS A 19 -3.06 -13.36 5.50
C LYS A 19 -4.08 -13.24 4.37
N ALA A 20 -4.41 -12.02 3.94
CA ALA A 20 -5.34 -11.80 2.84
C ALA A 20 -4.77 -12.30 1.51
N ILE A 21 -3.53 -11.94 1.17
CA ILE A 21 -2.91 -12.41 -0.09
C ILE A 21 -2.61 -13.91 -0.11
N ALA A 22 -2.45 -14.53 1.07
CA ALA A 22 -2.22 -15.98 1.17
C ALA A 22 -3.50 -16.82 0.97
N HIS A 23 -4.68 -16.23 1.12
CA HIS A 23 -5.96 -16.96 1.11
C HIS A 23 -6.96 -16.47 0.06
N TYR A 24 -6.74 -15.29 -0.52
CA TYR A 24 -7.63 -14.69 -1.51
C TYR A 24 -6.84 -14.29 -2.76
N PRO A 25 -7.47 -14.29 -3.94
CA PRO A 25 -6.82 -13.83 -5.17
C PRO A 25 -6.35 -12.39 -5.01
N VAL A 26 -5.05 -12.17 -5.23
CA VAL A 26 -4.37 -10.87 -5.09
C VAL A 26 -5.06 -9.79 -5.92
N SER A 27 -5.50 -10.12 -7.14
CA SER A 27 -6.22 -9.22 -8.05
C SER A 27 -7.59 -8.76 -7.53
N ILE A 28 -8.21 -9.50 -6.61
CA ILE A 28 -9.50 -9.15 -5.99
C ILE A 28 -9.28 -8.25 -4.77
N VAL A 29 -8.29 -8.57 -3.92
CA VAL A 29 -8.14 -7.90 -2.63
C VAL A 29 -7.24 -6.66 -2.67
N MET A 30 -6.19 -6.64 -3.49
CA MET A 30 -5.24 -5.52 -3.56
C MET A 30 -5.83 -4.15 -3.95
N PRO A 31 -6.85 -4.04 -4.83
CA PRO A 31 -7.44 -2.74 -5.18
C PRO A 31 -7.92 -1.95 -3.95
N TYR A 32 -8.36 -2.65 -2.90
CA TYR A 32 -8.92 -2.03 -1.69
C TYR A 32 -7.86 -1.34 -0.81
N VAL A 33 -6.59 -1.73 -0.93
CA VAL A 33 -5.47 -0.97 -0.34
C VAL A 33 -5.34 0.41 -0.98
N GLY A 34 -5.85 0.59 -2.21
CA GLY A 34 -5.92 1.87 -2.89
C GLY A 34 -6.78 2.93 -2.18
N LEU A 35 -7.59 2.55 -1.18
CA LEU A 35 -8.44 3.45 -0.40
C LEU A 35 -7.68 4.27 0.66
N THR A 36 -6.42 3.93 0.97
CA THR A 36 -5.62 4.65 2.00
C THR A 36 -5.66 6.18 1.91
N PRO A 37 -5.45 6.83 0.74
CA PRO A 37 -5.46 8.29 0.67
C PRO A 37 -6.84 8.91 0.93
N LEU A 38 -7.94 8.18 0.72
CA LEU A 38 -9.27 8.65 1.13
C LEU A 38 -9.40 8.68 2.64
N PHE A 39 -9.00 7.60 3.34
CA PHE A 39 -8.97 7.61 4.79
C PHE A 39 -8.03 8.68 5.35
N LEU A 40 -6.90 8.93 4.67
CA LEU A 40 -5.97 10.00 5.04
C LEU A 40 -6.59 11.39 5.02
N THR A 41 -7.57 11.67 4.15
CA THR A 41 -8.28 12.97 4.19
C THR A 41 -8.90 13.25 5.55
N MET A 42 -9.34 12.21 6.26
CA MET A 42 -9.89 12.30 7.61
C MET A 42 -8.80 12.14 8.67
N THR A 43 -7.98 11.10 8.59
CA THR A 43 -7.01 10.81 9.67
C THR A 43 -5.89 11.84 9.74
N SER A 44 -5.40 12.36 8.61
CA SER A 44 -4.37 13.40 8.63
C SER A 44 -4.93 14.75 9.08
N TYR A 45 -6.20 15.04 8.81
CA TYR A 45 -6.88 16.19 9.41
C TYR A 45 -6.96 16.07 10.94
N LEU A 46 -7.42 14.92 11.46
CA LEU A 46 -7.58 14.71 12.90
C LEU A 46 -6.26 14.64 13.68
N ILE A 47 -5.23 14.02 13.10
CA ILE A 47 -3.95 13.76 13.78
C ILE A 47 -2.94 14.90 13.57
N LEU A 48 -2.90 15.48 12.37
CA LEU A 48 -1.89 16.45 11.95
C LEU A 48 -2.45 17.86 11.71
N GLY A 49 -3.78 18.03 11.70
CA GLY A 49 -4.40 19.31 11.31
C GLY A 49 -4.30 19.61 9.82
N GLU A 50 -4.01 18.62 8.97
CA GLU A 50 -3.91 18.81 7.52
C GLU A 50 -5.29 19.04 6.89
N ALA A 51 -5.68 20.31 6.71
CA ALA A 51 -6.92 20.68 6.05
C ALA A 51 -6.75 20.72 4.52
N LEU A 52 -7.50 19.87 3.82
CA LEU A 52 -7.52 19.84 2.36
C LEU A 52 -8.65 20.73 1.83
N THR A 53 -8.40 21.40 0.70
CA THR A 53 -9.49 22.09 -0.01
C THR A 53 -10.39 21.05 -0.69
N LYS A 54 -11.65 21.44 -0.96
CA LYS A 54 -12.62 20.57 -1.66
C LYS A 54 -12.08 20.05 -2.99
N GLY A 55 -11.37 20.90 -3.75
CA GLY A 55 -10.74 20.52 -5.02
C GLY A 55 -9.71 19.39 -4.86
N LYS A 56 -8.87 19.46 -3.83
CA LYS A 56 -7.84 18.45 -3.57
C LYS A 56 -8.43 17.11 -3.11
N ILE A 57 -9.53 17.15 -2.35
CA ILE A 57 -10.29 15.94 -2.00
C ILE A 57 -10.87 15.28 -3.26
N VAL A 58 -11.46 16.06 -4.17
CA VAL A 58 -11.93 15.55 -5.48
C VAL A 58 -10.78 14.92 -6.27
N GLY A 59 -9.60 15.56 -6.26
CA GLY A 59 -8.41 15.00 -6.89
C GLY A 59 -7.99 13.64 -6.33
N ILE A 60 -8.01 13.48 -5.01
CA ILE A 60 -7.75 12.20 -4.34
C ILE A 60 -8.78 11.15 -4.75
N ILE A 61 -10.07 11.50 -4.77
CA ILE A 61 -11.14 10.59 -5.20
C ILE A 61 -10.89 10.09 -6.62
N PHE A 62 -10.52 10.99 -7.55
CA PHE A 62 -10.23 10.62 -8.93
C PHE A 62 -9.03 9.67 -9.06
N ILE A 63 -7.94 9.91 -8.32
CA ILE A 63 -6.79 9.00 -8.30
C ILE A 63 -7.19 7.62 -7.78
N VAL A 64 -7.98 7.56 -6.70
CA VAL A 64 -8.42 6.28 -6.14
C VAL A 64 -9.33 5.53 -7.11
N LEU A 65 -10.31 6.22 -7.72
CA LEU A 65 -11.20 5.61 -8.70
C LEU A 65 -10.45 5.12 -9.94
N GLY A 66 -9.53 5.93 -10.48
CA GLY A 66 -8.70 5.54 -11.62
C GLY A 66 -7.79 4.36 -11.29
N GLY A 67 -7.16 4.36 -10.11
CA GLY A 67 -6.36 3.23 -9.62
C GLY A 67 -7.19 1.97 -9.43
N PHE A 68 -8.43 2.09 -8.97
CA PHE A 68 -9.36 0.97 -8.85
C PHE A 68 -9.71 0.42 -10.23
N ILE A 69 -10.08 1.29 -11.18
CA ILE A 69 -10.38 0.93 -12.57
C ILE A 69 -9.23 0.17 -13.20
N LEU A 70 -7.99 0.65 -13.06
CA LEU A 70 -6.82 -0.02 -13.64
C LEU A 70 -6.56 -1.41 -13.05
N GLN A 71 -6.90 -1.62 -11.79
CA GLN A 71 -6.68 -2.90 -11.11
C GLN A 71 -7.84 -3.89 -11.25
N LEU A 72 -8.95 -3.52 -11.93
CA LEU A 72 -10.08 -4.43 -12.08
C LEU A 72 -9.72 -5.68 -12.91
N PRO A 73 -10.24 -6.87 -12.60
CA PRO A 73 -10.02 -8.07 -13.41
C PRO A 73 -10.54 -7.91 -14.85
N GLU A 74 -9.83 -8.50 -15.80
CA GLU A 74 -10.14 -8.36 -17.24
C GLU A 74 -11.47 -9.00 -17.64
N ASN A 75 -11.87 -10.11 -16.99
CA ASN A 75 -13.12 -10.83 -17.27
C ASN A 75 -14.37 -10.16 -16.65
N LEU A 76 -14.32 -8.86 -16.40
CA LEU A 76 -15.45 -8.05 -15.91
C LEU A 76 -16.73 -8.22 -16.74
N LYS A 77 -16.60 -8.40 -18.07
CA LYS A 77 -17.74 -8.66 -18.96
C LYS A 77 -18.42 -10.00 -18.70
N GLU A 78 -17.67 -11.02 -18.30
CA GLU A 78 -18.18 -12.38 -18.06
C GLU A 78 -18.69 -12.57 -16.62
N LYS A 79 -17.99 -11.97 -15.64
CA LYS A 79 -18.29 -12.17 -14.20
C LYS A 79 -19.10 -11.02 -13.58
N GLY A 80 -19.25 -9.90 -14.29
CA GLY A 80 -19.95 -8.71 -13.82
C GLY A 80 -19.25 -7.98 -12.67
N TRP A 81 -19.62 -6.71 -12.44
CA TRP A 81 -19.09 -5.87 -11.37
C TRP A 81 -19.39 -6.43 -9.96
N ARG A 82 -20.40 -7.29 -9.85
CA ARG A 82 -20.84 -7.93 -8.61
C ARG A 82 -19.77 -8.86 -8.01
N HIS A 83 -18.87 -9.42 -8.83
CA HIS A 83 -17.80 -10.29 -8.33
C HIS A 83 -16.72 -9.50 -7.58
N LEU A 84 -16.50 -8.24 -7.95
CA LEU A 84 -15.57 -7.35 -7.23
C LEU A 84 -16.17 -6.84 -5.93
N ILE A 85 -17.47 -6.60 -5.94
CA ILE A 85 -18.25 -6.08 -4.82
C ILE A 85 -18.93 -7.25 -4.10
N ASN A 86 -18.21 -8.36 -3.93
CA ASN A 86 -18.66 -9.44 -3.07
C ASN A 86 -18.29 -9.09 -1.62
N TRP A 87 -19.06 -8.21 -0.99
CA TRP A 87 -18.88 -7.78 0.39
C TRP A 87 -18.87 -8.93 1.42
N ARG A 88 -19.18 -10.16 1.01
CA ARG A 88 -19.05 -11.37 1.84
C ARG A 88 -17.61 -11.92 1.88
N GLU A 89 -16.72 -11.49 0.99
CA GLU A 89 -15.32 -11.91 1.01
C GLU A 89 -14.57 -11.21 2.14
N LYS A 90 -14.23 -11.99 3.17
CA LYS A 90 -13.48 -11.49 4.34
C LYS A 90 -12.16 -10.84 3.93
N GLY A 91 -11.52 -11.28 2.85
CA GLY A 91 -10.28 -10.71 2.32
C GLY A 91 -10.40 -9.24 1.91
N ILE A 92 -11.54 -8.81 1.38
CA ILE A 92 -11.82 -7.41 1.03
C ILE A 92 -11.78 -6.55 2.30
N TRP A 93 -12.53 -6.95 3.33
CA TRP A 93 -12.57 -6.22 4.59
C TRP A 93 -11.24 -6.20 5.33
N MET A 94 -10.44 -7.28 5.20
CA MET A 94 -9.07 -7.27 5.70
C MET A 94 -8.24 -6.17 5.02
N MET A 95 -8.35 -6.01 3.69
CA MET A 95 -7.61 -4.97 2.97
C MET A 95 -8.14 -3.55 3.20
N VAL A 96 -9.46 -3.39 3.39
CA VAL A 96 -10.04 -2.11 3.82
C VAL A 96 -9.52 -1.72 5.21
N LEU A 97 -9.46 -2.68 6.14
CA LEU A 97 -8.90 -2.45 7.47
C LEU A 97 -7.40 -2.13 7.39
N VAL A 98 -6.63 -2.82 6.54
CA VAL A 98 -5.22 -2.47 6.26
C VAL A 98 -5.11 -1.04 5.74
N ALA A 99 -5.93 -0.64 4.78
CA ALA A 99 -5.93 0.71 4.24
C ALA A 99 -6.24 1.76 5.31
N PHE A 100 -7.18 1.47 6.20
CA PHE A 100 -7.52 2.33 7.33
C PHE A 100 -6.39 2.41 8.35
N ILE A 101 -5.80 1.29 8.77
CA ILE A 101 -4.65 1.28 9.69
C ILE A 101 -3.49 2.06 9.08
N TRP A 102 -3.18 1.86 7.80
CA TRP A 102 -2.10 2.60 7.13
C TRP A 102 -2.37 4.09 6.99
N SER A 103 -3.62 4.54 6.98
CA SER A 103 -3.94 5.97 7.03
C SER A 103 -3.60 6.61 8.38
N ILE A 104 -3.70 5.83 9.47
CA ILE A 104 -3.28 6.26 10.80
C ILE A 104 -1.75 6.20 10.89
N THR A 105 -1.14 5.08 10.50
CA THR A 105 0.33 4.94 10.59
C THR A 105 1.05 5.96 9.74
N ALA A 106 0.60 6.26 8.52
CA ALA A 106 1.24 7.27 7.68
C ALA A 106 1.18 8.69 8.31
N SER A 107 0.12 8.99 9.05
CA SER A 107 0.02 10.26 9.81
C SER A 107 0.99 10.26 11.00
N VAL A 108 1.07 9.15 11.74
CA VAL A 108 2.01 8.96 12.86
C VAL A 108 3.47 8.93 12.39
N GLU A 109 3.74 8.37 11.21
CA GLU A 109 5.04 8.36 10.54
C GLU A 109 5.55 9.77 10.32
N LYS A 110 4.68 10.68 9.84
CA LYS A 110 5.06 12.08 9.68
C LYS A 110 5.45 12.74 10.99
N ILE A 111 4.74 12.48 12.09
CA ILE A 111 5.11 12.95 13.44
C ILE A 111 6.50 12.43 13.81
N ALA A 112 6.73 11.13 13.64
CA ALA A 112 8.00 10.50 14.01
C ALA A 112 9.18 11.00 13.16
N VAL A 113 8.97 11.20 11.85
CA VAL A 113 9.96 11.76 10.93
C VAL A 113 10.28 13.22 11.25
N ASN A 114 9.28 14.03 11.62
CA ASN A 114 9.49 15.41 12.04
C ASN A 114 10.25 15.51 13.37
N ALA A 115 10.02 14.58 14.29
CA ALA A 115 10.74 14.50 15.56
C ALA A 115 12.14 13.88 15.45
N SER A 116 12.51 13.33 14.29
CA SER A 116 13.81 12.70 14.04
C SER A 116 14.31 12.97 12.63
N SER A 117 14.46 11.94 11.79
CA SER A 117 14.76 12.06 10.37
C SER A 117 14.14 10.90 9.58
N PRO A 118 13.93 11.06 8.25
CA PRO A 118 13.47 9.97 7.38
C PRO A 118 14.37 8.72 7.48
N GLU A 119 15.68 8.90 7.54
CA GLU A 119 16.69 7.83 7.60
C GLU A 119 16.61 7.09 8.93
N PHE A 120 16.62 7.84 10.04
CA PHE A 120 16.59 7.26 11.37
C PHE A 120 15.29 6.51 11.62
N TYR A 121 14.14 7.16 11.42
CA TYR A 121 12.85 6.53 11.63
C TYR A 121 12.64 5.34 10.70
N GLY A 122 12.97 5.50 9.41
CA GLY A 122 12.83 4.46 8.40
C GLY A 122 13.64 3.21 8.71
N ALA A 123 14.91 3.36 9.08
CA ALA A 123 15.75 2.23 9.46
C ALA A 123 15.19 1.50 10.69
N PHE A 124 14.88 2.24 11.77
CA PHE A 124 14.44 1.64 13.02
C PHE A 124 13.08 0.95 12.90
N ILE A 125 12.10 1.54 12.22
CA ILE A 125 10.76 0.94 12.10
C ILE A 125 10.80 -0.36 11.28
N HIS A 126 11.58 -0.39 10.19
CA HIS A 126 11.69 -1.59 9.35
C HIS A 126 12.54 -2.68 10.01
N LEU A 127 13.61 -2.32 10.74
CA LEU A 127 14.36 -3.27 11.55
C LEU A 127 13.50 -3.88 12.65
N ALA A 128 12.71 -3.07 13.36
CA ALA A 128 11.80 -3.55 14.39
C ALA A 128 10.70 -4.47 13.83
N LEU A 129 10.07 -4.08 12.72
CA LEU A 129 9.08 -4.91 12.02
C LEU A 129 9.69 -6.24 11.55
N GLY A 130 10.87 -6.20 10.92
CA GLY A 130 11.61 -7.39 10.51
C GLY A 130 11.92 -8.30 11.70
N GLY A 131 12.38 -7.73 12.82
CA GLY A 131 12.59 -8.43 14.07
C GLY A 131 11.33 -9.13 14.56
N VAL A 132 10.21 -8.41 14.67
CA VAL A 132 8.92 -8.96 15.10
C VAL A 132 8.51 -10.17 14.24
N PHE A 133 8.58 -10.07 12.91
CA PHE A 133 8.18 -11.17 12.03
C PHE A 133 9.16 -12.36 12.07
N VAL A 134 10.46 -12.12 12.24
CA VAL A 134 11.46 -13.20 12.42
C VAL A 134 11.22 -13.94 13.74
N PHE A 135 11.00 -13.21 14.84
CA PHE A 135 10.71 -13.82 16.15
C PHE A 135 9.38 -14.56 16.13
N TRP A 136 8.34 -13.98 15.54
CA TRP A 136 7.04 -14.61 15.39
C TRP A 136 7.15 -15.91 14.58
N GLY A 137 7.82 -15.89 13.42
CA GLY A 137 8.04 -17.08 12.61
C GLY A 137 8.77 -18.19 13.36
N LYS A 138 9.82 -17.86 14.13
CA LYS A 138 10.54 -18.83 14.98
C LYS A 138 9.65 -19.39 16.10
N TRP A 139 8.84 -18.55 16.73
CA TRP A 139 7.93 -18.97 17.81
C TRP A 139 6.84 -19.93 17.33
N GLN A 140 6.22 -19.64 16.18
CA GLN A 140 5.25 -20.55 15.56
C GLN A 140 5.89 -21.89 15.16
N ASN A 141 7.13 -21.87 14.66
CA ASN A 141 7.83 -23.07 14.24
C ASN A 141 8.28 -23.95 15.44
N ARG A 142 8.51 -23.36 16.63
CA ARG A 142 8.76 -24.14 17.86
C ARG A 142 7.55 -24.99 18.28
N ASN A 143 6.34 -24.58 17.92
CA ASN A 143 5.10 -25.28 18.26
C ASN A 143 4.57 -26.18 17.13
N SER A 144 5.22 -26.21 15.96
CA SER A 144 4.79 -26.99 14.81
C SER A 144 5.78 -28.12 14.54
N ILE A 145 5.36 -29.37 14.74
CA ILE A 145 6.17 -30.59 14.60
C ILE A 145 6.60 -30.85 13.14
N LYS A 146 6.19 -30.03 12.16
CA LYS A 146 6.44 -30.24 10.73
C LYS A 146 7.47 -29.26 10.14
N LYS A 147 8.70 -29.78 10.05
CA LYS A 147 9.85 -29.46 9.19
C LYS A 147 10.36 -27.99 9.05
N PRO A 148 11.66 -27.74 9.26
CA PRO A 148 12.31 -26.43 9.16
C PRO A 148 12.63 -25.96 7.71
N GLU A 149 11.93 -26.47 6.69
CA GLU A 149 12.23 -26.16 5.28
C GLU A 149 11.84 -24.72 4.90
N ALA A 150 10.86 -24.10 5.58
CA ALA A 150 10.41 -22.73 5.29
C ALA A 150 11.47 -21.64 5.55
N LEU A 151 12.54 -21.94 6.30
CA LEU A 151 13.63 -21.00 6.61
C LEU A 151 14.90 -21.25 5.78
N LYS A 152 14.95 -22.31 4.97
CA LYS A 152 16.11 -22.58 4.11
C LYS A 152 16.04 -21.68 2.87
N ILE A 153 16.62 -20.49 3.00
CA ILE A 153 16.88 -19.62 1.85
C ILE A 153 17.93 -20.33 0.98
N THR A 154 17.54 -20.79 -0.21
CA THR A 154 18.46 -21.35 -1.19
C THR A 154 19.53 -20.30 -1.57
N SER A 155 20.72 -20.72 -1.99
CA SER A 155 21.82 -19.80 -2.35
C SER A 155 21.38 -18.79 -3.42
N GLY A 156 20.54 -19.20 -4.38
CA GLY A 156 19.93 -18.33 -5.39
C GLY A 156 18.90 -17.34 -4.82
N GLY A 157 18.14 -17.73 -3.79
CA GLY A 157 17.12 -16.88 -3.16
C GLY A 157 17.69 -15.67 -2.41
N LYS A 158 18.92 -15.79 -1.87
CA LYS A 158 19.58 -14.70 -1.11
C LYS A 158 19.75 -13.42 -1.92
N LYS A 159 20.13 -13.55 -3.20
CA LYS A 159 20.30 -12.40 -4.11
C LYS A 159 18.97 -11.65 -4.32
N TYR A 160 17.88 -12.38 -4.54
CA TYR A 160 16.56 -11.78 -4.75
C TYR A 160 16.01 -11.14 -3.48
N ILE A 161 16.21 -11.76 -2.31
CA ILE A 161 15.82 -11.17 -1.03
C ILE A 161 16.59 -9.87 -0.77
N LEU A 162 17.90 -9.86 -1.02
CA LEU A 162 18.72 -8.66 -0.88
C LEU A 162 18.24 -7.56 -1.84
N LEU A 163 17.95 -7.91 -3.10
CA LEU A 163 17.45 -6.95 -4.08
C LEU A 163 16.09 -6.37 -3.68
N ILE A 164 15.15 -7.21 -3.22
CA ILE A 164 13.85 -6.77 -2.70
C ILE A 164 14.06 -5.84 -1.49
N GLY A 165 14.99 -6.17 -0.60
CA GLY A 165 15.34 -5.34 0.55
C GLY A 165 15.86 -3.96 0.15
N ILE A 166 16.79 -3.88 -0.80
CA ILE A 166 17.35 -2.62 -1.31
C ILE A 166 16.26 -1.78 -1.97
N VAL A 167 15.46 -2.36 -2.86
CA VAL A 167 14.38 -1.66 -3.55
C VAL A 167 13.31 -1.18 -2.56
N SER A 168 12.97 -1.99 -1.56
CA SER A 168 12.02 -1.63 -0.51
C SER A 168 12.55 -0.51 0.39
N ALA A 169 13.84 -0.53 0.72
CA ALA A 169 14.48 0.52 1.50
C ALA A 169 14.51 1.85 0.75
N ALA A 170 14.86 1.82 -0.55
CA ALA A 170 14.80 3.01 -1.41
C ALA A 170 13.37 3.57 -1.51
N LEU A 171 12.38 2.69 -1.72
CA LEU A 171 10.97 3.08 -1.74
C LEU A 171 10.52 3.72 -0.42
N ALA A 172 10.88 3.10 0.71
CA ALA A 172 10.56 3.61 2.04
C ALA A 172 11.19 4.97 2.29
N TRP A 173 12.48 5.14 1.95
CA TRP A 173 13.17 6.42 2.10
C TRP A 173 12.53 7.52 1.25
N CYS A 174 12.25 7.26 -0.04
CA CYS A 174 11.53 8.20 -0.91
C CYS A 174 10.18 8.62 -0.32
N GLN A 175 9.40 7.66 0.21
CA GLN A 175 8.14 7.96 0.87
C GLN A 175 8.34 8.85 2.11
N LEU A 176 9.27 8.50 3.00
CA LEU A 176 9.48 9.21 4.26
C LEU A 176 10.00 10.64 4.03
N VAL A 177 10.85 10.83 3.02
CA VAL A 177 11.26 12.17 2.57
C VAL A 177 10.05 12.94 2.06
N ALA A 178 9.23 12.34 1.18
CA ALA A 178 8.08 13.02 0.61
C ALA A 178 7.03 13.43 1.67
N ILE A 179 6.69 12.57 2.64
CA ILE A 179 5.72 12.91 3.70
C ILE A 179 6.23 14.02 4.62
N LYS A 180 7.55 14.22 4.71
CA LYS A 180 8.15 15.35 5.45
C LYS A 180 7.92 16.69 4.72
N LEU A 181 7.91 16.67 3.39
CA LEU A 181 7.87 17.87 2.54
C LEU A 181 6.45 18.39 2.25
N THR A 182 5.43 17.54 2.30
CA THR A 182 4.06 17.92 1.94
C THR A 182 3.02 17.10 2.71
N PHE A 183 1.73 17.29 2.42
CA PHE A 183 0.66 16.58 3.12
C PHE A 183 0.70 15.08 2.85
N VAL A 184 0.44 14.28 3.90
CA VAL A 184 0.55 12.82 3.83
C VAL A 184 -0.42 12.24 2.79
N SER A 185 -1.63 12.81 2.74
CA SER A 185 -2.68 12.45 1.78
C SER A 185 -2.24 12.62 0.32
N TYR A 186 -1.50 13.69 0.00
CA TYR A 186 -0.97 13.92 -1.35
C TYR A 186 0.09 12.90 -1.72
N VAL A 187 1.07 12.68 -0.84
CA VAL A 187 2.16 11.72 -1.09
C VAL A 187 1.61 10.33 -1.36
N ILE A 188 0.68 9.87 -0.52
CA ILE A 188 0.10 8.54 -0.68
C ILE A 188 -0.79 8.47 -1.92
N ALA A 189 -1.55 9.53 -2.26
CA ALA A 189 -2.31 9.57 -3.51
C ALA A 189 -1.38 9.45 -4.74
N PHE A 190 -0.32 10.25 -4.81
CA PHE A 190 0.68 10.16 -5.88
C PHE A 190 1.38 8.80 -5.92
N LYS A 191 1.66 8.19 -4.77
CA LYS A 191 2.18 6.81 -4.70
C LYS A 191 1.21 5.81 -5.36
N ARG A 192 -0.11 5.98 -5.21
CA ARG A 192 -1.11 5.13 -5.88
C ARG A 192 -1.21 5.41 -7.39
N ALA A 193 -0.99 6.65 -7.81
CA ALA A 193 -0.91 7.01 -9.23
C ALA A 193 0.23 6.27 -9.97
N GLY A 194 1.23 5.74 -9.24
CA GLY A 194 2.29 4.88 -9.81
C GLY A 194 1.79 3.62 -10.55
N VAL A 195 0.55 3.18 -10.31
CA VAL A 195 -0.10 2.10 -11.09
C VAL A 195 -0.15 2.41 -12.59
N LEU A 196 -0.12 3.69 -12.97
CA LEU A 196 0.04 4.10 -14.37
C LEU A 196 1.30 3.55 -15.00
N VAL A 197 2.42 3.59 -14.29
CA VAL A 197 3.72 3.15 -14.82
C VAL A 197 3.68 1.66 -15.10
N SER A 198 3.18 0.84 -14.17
CA SER A 198 3.03 -0.60 -14.39
C SER A 198 2.07 -0.92 -15.53
N THR A 199 0.97 -0.16 -15.66
CA THR A 199 -0.01 -0.34 -16.75
C THR A 199 0.60 0.00 -18.12
N LEU A 200 1.35 1.10 -18.21
CA LEU A 200 2.04 1.50 -19.45
C LEU A 200 3.13 0.48 -19.82
N LEU A 201 3.91 0.01 -18.85
CA LEU A 201 4.92 -1.03 -19.08
C LEU A 201 4.27 -2.34 -19.56
N ALA A 202 3.15 -2.77 -18.95
CA ALA A 202 2.41 -3.94 -19.41
C ALA A 202 1.91 -3.76 -20.85
N PHE A 203 1.37 -2.59 -21.18
CA PHE A 203 0.93 -2.28 -22.54
C PHE A 203 2.08 -2.34 -23.56
N PHE A 204 3.21 -1.69 -23.29
CA PHE A 204 4.34 -1.63 -24.24
C PHE A 204 5.13 -2.93 -24.33
N ILE A 205 5.38 -3.59 -23.20
CA ILE A 205 6.25 -4.77 -23.12
C ILE A 205 5.45 -6.05 -23.37
N LEU A 206 4.28 -6.20 -22.73
CA LEU A 206 3.46 -7.41 -22.81
C LEU A 206 2.40 -7.36 -23.92
N LYS A 207 2.23 -6.20 -24.58
CA LYS A 207 1.29 -5.99 -25.70
C LYS A 207 -0.16 -6.30 -25.33
N GLU A 208 -0.55 -6.05 -24.09
CA GLU A 208 -1.93 -6.21 -23.62
C GLU A 208 -2.88 -5.27 -24.39
N ARG A 209 -3.98 -5.80 -24.91
CA ARG A 209 -4.85 -5.09 -25.89
C ARG A 209 -5.97 -4.26 -25.27
N HIS A 210 -6.07 -4.16 -23.95
CA HIS A 210 -7.23 -3.56 -23.28
C HIS A 210 -7.11 -2.04 -23.06
N TYR A 211 -7.00 -1.31 -24.17
CA TYR A 211 -6.74 0.13 -24.20
C TYR A 211 -7.79 1.01 -23.50
N LEU A 212 -9.08 0.64 -23.52
CA LEU A 212 -10.16 1.49 -22.96
C LEU A 212 -10.11 1.60 -21.43
N LYS A 213 -9.83 0.49 -20.75
CA LYS A 213 -9.68 0.45 -19.28
C LYS A 213 -8.42 1.21 -18.87
N ALA A 214 -7.31 0.96 -19.57
CA ALA A 214 -6.06 1.68 -19.36
C ALA A 214 -6.24 3.19 -19.57
N LEU A 215 -6.91 3.60 -20.63
CA LEU A 215 -7.15 5.00 -20.97
C LEU A 215 -8.03 5.70 -19.93
N SER A 216 -9.20 5.12 -19.60
CA SER A 216 -10.13 5.72 -18.63
C SER A 216 -9.51 5.86 -17.23
N GLY A 217 -8.83 4.82 -16.75
CA GLY A 217 -8.12 4.87 -15.47
C GLY A 217 -6.97 5.89 -15.49
N THR A 218 -6.26 6.01 -16.63
CA THR A 218 -5.19 6.98 -16.81
C THR A 218 -5.69 8.41 -16.80
N ILE A 219 -6.76 8.71 -17.54
CA ILE A 219 -7.36 10.03 -17.57
C ILE A 219 -7.79 10.44 -16.16
N LEU A 220 -8.48 9.56 -15.42
CA LEU A 220 -8.91 9.86 -14.05
C LEU A 220 -7.73 10.16 -13.12
N ILE A 221 -6.66 9.37 -13.18
CA ILE A 221 -5.47 9.62 -12.34
C ILE A 221 -4.81 10.95 -12.70
N LEU A 222 -4.64 11.25 -14.00
CA LEU A 222 -4.02 12.49 -14.46
C LEU A 222 -4.86 13.72 -14.08
N THR A 223 -6.18 13.66 -14.29
CA THR A 223 -7.10 14.71 -13.84
C THR A 223 -7.01 14.87 -12.33
N GLY A 224 -7.04 13.77 -11.58
CA GLY A 224 -6.93 13.81 -10.12
C GLY A 224 -5.61 14.42 -9.62
N ALA A 225 -4.50 14.10 -10.27
CA ALA A 225 -3.20 14.69 -9.99
C ALA A 225 -3.20 16.20 -10.24
N ALA A 226 -3.81 16.67 -11.34
CA ALA A 226 -3.94 18.09 -11.63
C ALA A 226 -4.74 18.82 -10.53
N PHE A 227 -5.85 18.24 -10.06
CA PHE A 227 -6.64 18.79 -8.96
C PHE A 227 -5.89 18.87 -7.62
N ILE A 228 -4.88 18.01 -7.39
CA ILE A 228 -4.05 18.08 -6.18
C ILE A 228 -3.01 19.20 -6.28
N THR A 229 -2.48 19.45 -7.48
CA THR A 229 -1.44 20.47 -7.73
C THR A 229 -1.97 21.90 -7.84
N LEU A 230 -3.24 22.06 -8.24
CA LEU A 230 -3.95 23.35 -8.29
C LEU A 230 -4.44 23.77 -6.90
#